data_AF-A0A2V7QSF5-F1
#
_entry.id   AF-A0A2V7QSF5-F1
#
_cell.length_a   1.000
_cell.length_b   1.000
_cell.length_c   1.000
_cell.angle_alpha   90.00
_cell.angle_beta   90.00
_cell.angle_gamma   90.00
#
_symmetry.space_group_name_H-M   'P 1'
#
loop_
_entity.id
_entity.type
_entity.pdbx_description
1 polymer ?
#
loop_
_entity_poly.entity_id
_entity_poly.type
_entity_poly.pdbx_seq_one_letter_code
_entity_poly.pdbx_strand_id
1 'polypeptide(L)'
;MHDQRGPPGAGRGHGAALGGVGLTELREHGAVSQGGRVHRGAEAVGRARAARRDEHRSRGDAGQQELEPAHFIAAAPRRCPVFALEVERGHTERAGQCGRRLERRGPLAQATRRERRAYLFAQQHRIRHLDPDPEDADAGCHRLHPSRRARRPQVRGRPARRPAPRPAAGLRILQDPRQGARGDRRGPGRAQQARVNYIRTPAALADAVAALRREPLVAADTEAASFHRYRDRIFLVQLSSPTLTAIIDPLAIADLSPVGGLLDDPQVEKIFHDADYDLRILDRDYGFRARRLFDTRIAAQLAGEPAVGLAALLAKYVGVTLAKEHQKADWSRRPLPPAMLAYAAADTQHLPALREALRSRLAALQRLAWAEEEFTRLEDLRWTATPDGGGPDAFLRVKGAKALPPRPMAALRELYRWREAVAAEQDRATFRIIGNDALLAVARALPRSRAELERVDQVPPALGTRHGGALLDCVRRALALDEVDLPHVERPPRTPRDPSFEARVERLKAARNRVAQELGLEPGVLCGRSTLEAVARAAPLPNDRAGLARIGELRRWQIEALGDALLAALV
;
A
#
# COMPACT_ATOMS: atom_id res chain seq x y z
N MET A 1 38.89 64.51 -22.15
CA MET A 1 38.51 65.48 -21.11
C MET A 1 38.39 64.68 -19.81
N HIS A 2 39.51 64.49 -19.12
CA HIS A 2 39.94 65.22 -17.91
C HIS A 2 39.17 64.75 -16.67
N ASP A 3 39.76 64.28 -15.58
CA ASP A 3 41.12 64.50 -15.07
C ASP A 3 41.59 63.37 -14.13
N GLN A 4 42.92 63.27 -13.97
CA GLN A 4 43.71 62.27 -13.26
C GLN A 4 44.07 62.70 -11.81
N ARG A 5 44.96 61.89 -11.17
CA ARG A 5 45.89 62.14 -10.03
C ARG A 5 45.41 61.46 -8.73
N GLY A 6 46.19 60.75 -7.92
CA GLY A 6 47.64 60.51 -7.78
C GLY A 6 47.92 60.02 -6.32
N PRO A 7 49.11 59.47 -6.00
CA PRO A 7 49.46 58.62 -4.81
C PRO A 7 49.96 59.48 -3.60
N PRO A 8 50.73 59.05 -2.54
CA PRO A 8 51.53 57.82 -2.28
C PRO A 8 51.61 57.30 -0.81
N GLY A 9 52.48 56.30 -0.53
CA GLY A 9 53.01 56.08 0.82
C GLY A 9 53.61 54.70 1.12
N ALA A 10 54.94 54.61 1.14
CA ALA A 10 55.74 53.43 1.45
C ALA A 10 55.89 53.15 2.96
N GLY A 11 56.16 51.89 3.34
CA GLY A 11 56.60 51.52 4.69
C GLY A 11 57.03 50.06 4.82
N ARG A 12 58.35 49.82 4.66
CA ARG A 12 59.28 48.87 5.33
C ARG A 12 58.66 47.62 6.02
N GLY A 13 59.15 46.39 5.90
CA GLY A 13 60.40 45.84 5.39
C GLY A 13 60.67 44.48 6.08
N HIS A 14 61.51 43.64 5.44
CA HIS A 14 62.19 42.43 5.97
C HIS A 14 61.26 41.27 6.39
N GLY A 15 61.42 40.02 5.97
CA GLY A 15 62.54 39.35 5.31
C GLY A 15 62.79 37.99 6.00
N ALA A 16 62.78 36.92 5.20
CA ALA A 16 63.36 35.58 5.42
C ALA A 16 62.69 34.68 6.50
N ALA A 17 62.13 33.50 6.17
CA ALA A 17 62.69 32.27 5.56
C ALA A 17 62.94 31.20 6.66
N LEU A 18 62.21 30.09 6.62
CA LEU A 18 62.63 28.75 6.14
C LEU A 18 63.48 27.93 7.13
N GLY A 19 62.96 26.75 7.49
CA GLY A 19 63.73 25.50 7.41
C GLY A 19 64.22 24.84 8.71
N GLY A 20 64.23 23.49 8.70
CA GLY A 20 65.03 22.62 9.58
C GLY A 20 64.23 21.97 10.72
N VAL A 21 63.67 20.75 10.61
CA VAL A 21 64.32 19.41 10.69
C VAL A 21 65.04 19.16 12.02
N GLY A 22 64.64 18.10 12.74
CA GLY A 22 65.41 17.55 13.87
C GLY A 22 64.69 16.46 14.66
N LEU A 23 65.04 15.20 14.38
CA LEU A 23 64.72 13.97 15.10
C LEU A 23 65.62 13.78 16.36
N THR A 24 65.40 12.68 17.09
CA THR A 24 66.20 12.04 18.18
C THR A 24 66.08 12.68 19.58
N GLU A 25 65.96 11.98 20.72
CA GLU A 25 66.21 10.57 21.09
C GLU A 25 65.59 10.23 22.48
N LEU A 26 65.27 8.93 22.67
CA LEU A 26 65.44 8.00 23.82
C LEU A 26 65.74 8.60 25.23
N ARG A 27 65.27 8.10 26.40
CA ARG A 27 65.12 6.71 26.88
C ARG A 27 64.52 6.68 28.31
N GLU A 28 63.72 5.65 28.57
CA GLU A 28 63.63 4.81 29.79
C GLU A 28 63.71 5.40 31.21
N HIS A 29 62.63 5.22 31.99
CA HIS A 29 62.68 4.58 33.31
C HIS A 29 61.33 3.89 33.61
N GLY A 30 61.39 2.58 33.86
CA GLY A 30 60.25 1.75 34.21
C GLY A 30 60.02 1.62 35.72
N ALA A 31 58.82 1.20 36.10
CA ALA A 31 58.58 0.09 37.04
C ALA A 31 57.07 -0.09 37.33
N VAL A 32 56.61 -1.30 36.97
CA VAL A 32 55.61 -2.14 37.66
C VAL A 32 54.17 -1.64 37.76
N SER A 33 53.30 -2.21 36.90
CA SER A 33 51.85 -2.28 37.10
C SER A 33 51.42 -3.75 37.23
N GLN A 34 50.79 -4.09 38.35
CA GLN A 34 49.97 -5.29 38.52
C GLN A 34 48.48 -4.90 38.44
N GLY A 35 47.69 -5.74 37.77
CA GLY A 35 46.29 -6.02 38.13
C GLY A 35 45.22 -5.11 37.54
N GLY A 36 44.47 -5.63 36.55
CA GLY A 36 43.15 -5.08 36.20
C GLY A 36 42.81 -5.08 34.70
N ARG A 37 42.73 -6.26 34.07
CA ARG A 37 42.16 -6.38 32.72
C ARG A 37 40.67 -6.07 32.74
N VAL A 38 40.28 -4.99 32.08
CA VAL A 38 38.91 -4.73 31.66
C VAL A 38 38.66 -5.46 30.34
N HIS A 39 37.83 -6.51 30.39
CA HIS A 39 37.33 -7.18 29.20
C HIS A 39 36.40 -6.24 28.41
N ARG A 40 36.80 -5.89 27.18
CA ARG A 40 35.87 -5.50 26.11
C ARG A 40 35.64 -6.73 25.23
N GLY A 41 34.46 -7.33 25.31
CA GLY A 41 33.86 -8.21 24.30
C GLY A 41 32.47 -7.64 23.99
N ALA A 42 32.16 -7.26 22.76
CA ALA A 42 31.65 -8.15 21.72
C ALA A 42 30.36 -8.87 22.17
N GLU A 43 29.20 -8.29 21.85
CA GLU A 43 27.94 -9.04 21.69
C GLU A 43 26.86 -8.16 21.02
N ALA A 44 26.63 -8.40 19.74
CA ALA A 44 25.50 -7.86 18.98
C ALA A 44 25.04 -8.89 17.94
N VAL A 45 24.63 -10.08 18.39
CA VAL A 45 23.88 -11.06 17.59
C VAL A 45 22.98 -11.85 18.53
N GLY A 46 21.65 -11.77 18.37
CA GLY A 46 20.74 -12.67 19.09
C GLY A 46 19.34 -12.11 19.37
N ARG A 47 18.51 -11.92 18.33
CA ARG A 47 17.04 -11.87 18.50
C ARG A 47 16.35 -12.68 17.42
N ALA A 48 16.35 -14.00 17.60
CA ALA A 48 15.42 -14.92 16.93
C ALA A 48 15.45 -16.27 17.66
N ARG A 49 14.62 -16.44 18.70
CA ARG A 49 14.09 -17.72 19.21
C ARG A 49 13.36 -17.49 20.55
N ALA A 50 12.11 -17.03 20.49
CA ALA A 50 11.14 -17.13 21.59
C ALA A 50 9.73 -16.80 21.07
N ALA A 51 9.19 -17.66 20.19
CA ALA A 51 7.75 -17.72 19.88
C ALA A 51 7.47 -19.03 19.10
N ARG A 52 7.88 -20.15 19.69
CA ARG A 52 7.42 -21.50 19.31
C ARG A 52 7.39 -22.32 20.59
N ARG A 53 6.26 -22.23 21.30
CA ARG A 53 5.75 -23.14 22.35
C ARG A 53 4.66 -22.37 23.09
N ASP A 54 3.46 -22.39 22.52
CA ASP A 54 2.19 -22.45 23.27
C ASP A 54 1.04 -22.60 22.27
N GLU A 55 1.07 -23.72 21.55
CA GLU A 55 -0.10 -24.28 20.89
C GLU A 55 -0.31 -25.67 21.49
N HIS A 56 -0.87 -25.77 22.69
CA HIS A 56 -1.63 -26.95 23.17
C HIS A 56 -2.15 -26.70 24.59
N ARG A 57 -3.30 -26.04 24.71
CA ARG A 57 -4.36 -26.33 25.69
C ARG A 57 -5.47 -25.29 25.57
N SER A 58 -6.57 -25.68 24.96
CA SER A 58 -7.95 -25.25 25.28
C SER A 58 -8.88 -25.89 24.25
N ARG A 59 -9.24 -27.17 24.46
CA ARG A 59 -10.44 -27.76 23.86
C ARG A 59 -11.51 -27.72 24.96
N GLY A 60 -12.46 -26.81 24.80
CA GLY A 60 -13.68 -26.72 25.61
C GLY A 60 -14.86 -26.60 24.67
N ASP A 61 -15.76 -27.56 24.77
CA ASP A 61 -17.10 -27.71 24.19
C ASP A 61 -17.71 -26.50 23.46
N ALA A 62 -18.01 -26.67 22.17
CA ALA A 62 -18.96 -25.85 21.44
C ALA A 62 -19.90 -26.78 20.67
N GLY A 63 -21.18 -26.74 21.04
CA GLY A 63 -22.25 -27.52 20.44
C GLY A 63 -22.42 -27.23 18.95
N GLN A 64 -22.74 -28.29 18.22
CA GLN A 64 -23.10 -28.23 16.81
C GLN A 64 -24.36 -27.38 16.62
N GLN A 65 -24.24 -26.28 15.89
CA GLN A 65 -25.35 -25.68 15.16
C GLN A 65 -24.99 -25.70 13.68
N GLU A 66 -25.70 -26.52 12.92
CA GLU A 66 -25.71 -26.50 11.46
C GLU A 66 -26.18 -25.11 10.99
N LEU A 67 -25.38 -24.47 10.12
CA LEU A 67 -25.74 -23.23 9.44
C LEU A 67 -26.16 -23.57 8.00
N GLU A 68 -27.41 -23.27 7.69
CA GLU A 68 -28.06 -23.39 6.37
C GLU A 68 -27.36 -22.52 5.29
N PRO A 69 -27.26 -22.98 4.03
CA PRO A 69 -26.58 -22.24 2.97
C PRO A 69 -27.40 -21.06 2.41
N ALA A 70 -26.70 -19.95 2.19
CA ALA A 70 -27.21 -18.75 1.54
C ALA A 70 -27.68 -19.06 0.10
N HIS A 71 -28.89 -18.59 -0.24
CA HIS A 71 -29.52 -18.80 -1.54
C HIS A 71 -28.92 -17.87 -2.60
N PHE A 72 -28.12 -18.43 -3.51
CA PHE A 72 -27.71 -17.76 -4.75
C PHE A 72 -28.78 -18.00 -5.83
N ILE A 73 -29.33 -16.93 -6.43
CA ILE A 73 -30.28 -17.04 -7.54
C ILE A 73 -29.57 -16.67 -8.84
N ALA A 74 -29.46 -17.62 -9.77
CA ALA A 74 -29.02 -17.38 -11.14
C ALA A 74 -30.22 -17.03 -12.03
N ALA A 75 -30.16 -15.90 -12.74
CA ALA A 75 -31.21 -15.50 -13.69
C ALA A 75 -30.96 -16.16 -15.08
N ALA A 76 -31.98 -16.85 -15.61
CA ALA A 76 -31.97 -17.45 -16.94
C ALA A 76 -32.51 -16.47 -18.02
N PRO A 77 -32.02 -16.53 -19.27
CA PRO A 77 -32.40 -15.57 -20.31
C PRO A 77 -33.69 -15.99 -21.04
N ARG A 78 -34.63 -15.05 -21.22
CA ARG A 78 -35.75 -15.18 -22.16
C ARG A 78 -35.35 -14.63 -23.53
N ARG A 79 -35.60 -15.41 -24.58
CA ARG A 79 -35.44 -15.02 -25.99
C ARG A 79 -36.61 -14.15 -26.45
N CYS A 80 -36.34 -13.12 -27.26
CA CYS A 80 -37.29 -12.51 -28.19
C CYS A 80 -36.54 -11.87 -29.39
N PRO A 81 -37.22 -11.65 -30.52
CA PRO A 81 -36.63 -11.80 -31.86
C PRO A 81 -36.07 -10.51 -32.47
N VAL A 82 -35.25 -10.72 -33.50
CA VAL A 82 -34.59 -9.72 -34.35
C VAL A 82 -35.61 -9.09 -35.31
N PHE A 83 -35.65 -7.76 -35.36
CA PHE A 83 -36.17 -6.99 -36.50
C PHE A 83 -34.99 -6.38 -37.26
N ALA A 84 -34.96 -6.62 -38.57
CA ALA A 84 -34.05 -6.00 -39.52
C ALA A 84 -34.64 -4.66 -40.00
N LEU A 85 -33.79 -3.64 -40.13
CA LEU A 85 -34.07 -2.43 -40.90
C LEU A 85 -32.79 -2.01 -41.62
N GLU A 86 -32.81 -2.17 -42.94
CA GLU A 86 -31.92 -1.53 -43.91
C GLU A 86 -32.27 -0.04 -43.99
N VAL A 87 -31.26 0.86 -44.09
CA VAL A 87 -31.32 2.06 -44.97
C VAL A 87 -29.90 2.48 -45.37
N GLU A 88 -29.63 2.28 -46.65
CA GLU A 88 -28.96 3.10 -47.68
C GLU A 88 -27.69 3.93 -47.46
N ARG A 89 -26.88 3.86 -48.53
CA ARG A 89 -25.62 4.55 -48.81
C ARG A 89 -25.87 5.94 -49.40
N GLY A 90 -24.99 6.89 -49.08
CA GLY A 90 -24.79 8.12 -49.84
C GLY A 90 -23.30 8.41 -50.01
N HIS A 91 -22.80 8.27 -51.24
CA HIS A 91 -21.48 8.69 -51.70
C HIS A 91 -21.42 10.21 -51.89
N THR A 92 -20.28 10.83 -51.60
CA THR A 92 -19.65 11.83 -52.50
C THR A 92 -18.15 11.91 -52.19
N GLU A 93 -17.34 11.64 -53.23
CA GLU A 93 -15.91 11.88 -53.31
C GLU A 93 -15.61 13.37 -53.57
N ARG A 94 -14.42 13.84 -53.15
CA ARG A 94 -13.47 14.53 -54.04
C ARG A 94 -12.09 14.71 -53.39
N ALA A 95 -11.08 14.41 -54.21
CA ALA A 95 -9.65 14.41 -53.93
C ALA A 95 -9.02 15.81 -53.94
N GLY A 96 -7.82 15.96 -53.35
CA GLY A 96 -7.00 17.16 -53.51
C GLY A 96 -5.74 17.28 -52.64
N GLN A 97 -4.68 16.56 -53.05
CA GLN A 97 -3.26 16.94 -53.04
C GLN A 97 -2.44 17.18 -51.76
N CYS A 98 -1.17 16.82 -51.95
CA CYS A 98 -0.05 16.65 -51.04
C CYS A 98 0.64 17.97 -50.67
N GLY A 99 1.06 18.10 -49.40
CA GLY A 99 1.97 19.15 -48.94
C GLY A 99 2.69 18.72 -47.66
N ARG A 100 3.94 18.28 -47.80
CA ARG A 100 4.83 17.98 -46.65
C ARG A 100 5.18 19.29 -45.94
N ARG A 101 4.92 19.37 -44.63
CA ARG A 101 5.59 20.32 -43.73
C ARG A 101 5.96 19.60 -42.44
N LEU A 102 7.26 19.59 -42.13
CA LEU A 102 7.79 19.13 -40.86
C LEU A 102 7.22 19.99 -39.74
N GLU A 103 6.55 19.36 -38.78
CA GLU A 103 6.34 19.96 -37.45
C GLU A 103 6.97 19.07 -36.38
N ARG A 104 7.87 19.71 -35.62
CA ARG A 104 8.57 19.17 -34.46
C ARG A 104 7.53 18.78 -33.40
N ARG A 105 7.45 17.50 -33.05
CA ARG A 105 6.61 17.02 -31.94
C ARG A 105 7.27 17.36 -30.60
N GLY A 106 6.66 18.30 -29.87
CA GLY A 106 6.83 18.48 -28.43
C GLY A 106 6.18 17.35 -27.61
N PRO A 107 6.25 17.41 -26.28
CA PRO A 107 6.09 16.26 -25.38
C PRO A 107 4.66 15.68 -25.40
N LEU A 108 4.60 14.35 -25.28
CA LEU A 108 3.42 13.48 -25.31
C LEU A 108 2.21 14.06 -24.54
N ALA A 109 1.19 14.43 -25.30
CA ALA A 109 -0.12 14.81 -24.80
C ALA A 109 -0.84 13.61 -24.17
N GLN A 110 -1.61 13.90 -23.11
CA GLN A 110 -2.47 12.96 -22.39
C GLN A 110 -3.38 12.20 -23.35
N ALA A 111 -3.34 10.86 -23.28
CA ALA A 111 -4.19 10.00 -24.12
C ALA A 111 -5.67 10.34 -23.93
N THR A 112 -6.35 10.56 -25.05
CA THR A 112 -7.76 10.92 -25.15
C THR A 112 -8.65 9.77 -24.64
N ARG A 113 -9.88 10.08 -24.21
CA ARG A 113 -10.88 9.09 -23.75
C ARG A 113 -11.10 7.94 -24.75
N ARG A 114 -10.94 8.23 -26.05
CA ARG A 114 -11.05 7.25 -27.14
C ARG A 114 -9.87 6.29 -27.20
N GLU A 115 -8.65 6.79 -26.99
CA GLU A 115 -7.43 5.97 -26.98
C GLU A 115 -7.37 5.05 -25.75
N ARG A 116 -7.84 5.53 -24.59
CA ARG A 116 -7.99 4.70 -23.38
C ARG A 116 -9.02 3.60 -23.56
N ARG A 117 -10.16 3.90 -24.20
CA ARG A 117 -11.20 2.91 -24.51
C ARG A 117 -10.71 1.88 -25.54
N ALA A 118 -9.92 2.30 -26.53
CA ALA A 118 -9.29 1.40 -27.50
C ALA A 118 -8.24 0.49 -26.84
N TYR A 119 -7.45 1.03 -25.89
CA TYR A 119 -6.52 0.25 -25.08
C TYR A 119 -7.26 -0.82 -24.27
N LEU A 120 -8.29 -0.46 -23.51
CA LEU A 120 -9.08 -1.40 -22.71
C LEU A 120 -9.77 -2.48 -23.57
N PHE A 121 -10.30 -2.10 -24.74
CA PHE A 121 -10.91 -3.03 -25.69
C PHE A 121 -9.89 -4.02 -26.27
N ALA A 122 -8.69 -3.55 -26.63
CA ALA A 122 -7.60 -4.43 -27.07
C ALA A 122 -7.11 -5.38 -25.96
N GLN A 123 -7.16 -4.96 -24.69
CA GLN A 123 -6.84 -5.83 -23.55
C GLN A 123 -7.91 -6.90 -23.32
N GLN A 124 -9.20 -6.58 -23.47
CA GLN A 124 -10.29 -7.56 -23.34
C GLN A 124 -10.22 -8.69 -24.38
N HIS A 125 -9.81 -8.39 -25.62
CA HIS A 125 -9.66 -9.39 -26.67
C HIS A 125 -8.49 -10.36 -26.43
N ARG A 126 -7.40 -9.93 -25.77
CA ARG A 126 -6.28 -10.84 -25.42
C ARG A 126 -6.62 -11.83 -24.31
N ILE A 127 -7.55 -11.48 -23.42
CA ILE A 127 -7.93 -12.33 -22.28
C ILE A 127 -8.89 -13.44 -22.70
N ARG A 128 -9.73 -13.22 -23.73
CA ARG A 128 -10.66 -14.24 -24.23
C ARG A 128 -9.98 -15.47 -24.85
N HIS A 129 -8.65 -15.43 -25.05
CA HIS A 129 -7.86 -16.49 -25.68
C HIS A 129 -6.83 -17.14 -24.75
N LEU A 130 -6.98 -17.01 -23.43
CA LEU A 130 -6.16 -17.75 -22.47
C LEU A 130 -6.96 -18.96 -21.97
N ASP A 131 -6.77 -20.10 -22.63
CA ASP A 131 -7.11 -21.39 -22.02
C ASP A 131 -6.24 -21.61 -20.78
N PRO A 132 -6.79 -22.15 -19.68
CA PRO A 132 -5.98 -22.54 -18.53
C PRO A 132 -5.07 -23.72 -18.91
N ASP A 133 -3.78 -23.57 -18.64
CA ASP A 133 -2.81 -24.68 -18.65
C ASP A 133 -3.28 -25.79 -17.69
N PRO A 134 -3.25 -27.09 -18.06
CA PRO A 134 -3.79 -28.17 -17.21
C PRO A 134 -2.94 -28.54 -15.97
N GLU A 135 -1.82 -27.89 -15.69
CA GLU A 135 -0.79 -28.42 -14.77
C GLU A 135 -0.67 -27.71 -13.41
N ASP A 136 -1.79 -27.43 -12.72
CA ASP A 136 -1.77 -27.04 -11.30
C ASP A 136 -2.64 -27.98 -10.42
N ALA A 137 -2.81 -29.22 -10.86
CA ALA A 137 -3.56 -30.26 -10.16
C ALA A 137 -2.68 -31.46 -9.78
N ASP A 138 -1.60 -31.27 -9.03
CA ASP A 138 -1.10 -32.35 -8.17
C ASP A 138 -0.19 -31.87 -7.04
N ALA A 139 -0.72 -31.91 -5.81
CA ALA A 139 0.08 -32.01 -4.58
C ALA A 139 -0.82 -32.41 -3.39
N GLY A 140 -1.04 -33.72 -3.25
CA GLY A 140 -0.96 -34.40 -1.94
C GLY A 140 -2.20 -34.40 -1.03
N CYS A 141 -3.20 -35.20 -1.40
CA CYS A 141 -4.22 -35.69 -0.46
C CYS A 141 -3.75 -37.04 0.15
N HIS A 142 -3.33 -37.06 1.42
CA HIS A 142 -3.12 -38.31 2.14
C HIS A 142 -4.36 -38.71 2.95
N ARG A 143 -4.99 -39.78 2.46
CA ARG A 143 -6.11 -40.52 3.05
C ARG A 143 -5.59 -41.41 4.19
N LEU A 144 -6.11 -41.26 5.42
CA LEU A 144 -5.82 -42.16 6.55
C LEU A 144 -7.03 -43.08 6.79
N HIS A 145 -6.78 -44.39 6.77
CA HIS A 145 -7.70 -45.43 7.26
C HIS A 145 -7.34 -45.84 8.71
N PRO A 146 -8.28 -46.44 9.47
CA PRO A 146 -8.22 -46.51 10.93
C PRO A 146 -7.69 -47.84 11.48
N SER A 147 -7.05 -47.80 12.66
CA SER A 147 -6.68 -49.00 13.42
C SER A 147 -7.07 -48.91 14.91
N ARG A 148 -8.09 -49.70 15.25
CA ARG A 148 -8.37 -50.53 16.46
C ARG A 148 -7.73 -50.21 17.83
N ARG A 149 -8.65 -50.03 18.80
CA ARG A 149 -8.78 -50.62 20.17
C ARG A 149 -7.54 -50.74 21.08
N ALA A 150 -7.61 -50.11 22.26
CA ALA A 150 -7.27 -50.74 23.55
C ALA A 150 -7.90 -50.05 24.79
N ARG A 151 -8.85 -50.78 25.41
CA ARG A 151 -9.07 -51.05 26.84
C ARG A 151 -8.94 -49.95 27.92
N ARG A 152 -10.07 -49.78 28.65
CA ARG A 152 -10.24 -49.15 29.98
C ARG A 152 -9.56 -49.97 31.10
N PRO A 153 -9.33 -49.32 32.26
CA PRO A 153 -9.85 -49.88 33.51
C PRO A 153 -10.73 -48.90 34.30
N GLN A 154 -11.70 -49.48 35.02
CA GLN A 154 -12.62 -48.84 35.96
C GLN A 154 -11.98 -48.72 37.35
N VAL A 155 -12.24 -47.64 38.09
CA VAL A 155 -12.33 -47.68 39.56
C VAL A 155 -13.47 -46.76 40.03
N ARG A 156 -14.26 -47.27 40.97
CA ARG A 156 -15.44 -46.69 41.64
C ARG A 156 -15.04 -45.83 42.85
N GLY A 157 -15.86 -44.83 43.19
CA GLY A 157 -15.85 -44.19 44.52
C GLY A 157 -16.87 -43.05 44.64
N ARG A 158 -17.75 -43.12 45.65
CA ARG A 158 -18.96 -42.30 45.90
C ARG A 158 -18.67 -40.98 46.69
N PRO A 159 -19.66 -40.08 46.88
CA PRO A 159 -19.47 -38.64 47.12
C PRO A 159 -19.56 -38.20 48.59
N ALA A 160 -19.10 -36.99 48.91
CA ALA A 160 -19.37 -36.29 50.17
C ALA A 160 -19.62 -34.79 49.96
N ARG A 161 -20.46 -34.22 50.84
CA ARG A 161 -21.13 -32.91 50.80
C ARG A 161 -20.25 -31.74 51.30
N ARG A 162 -20.55 -30.55 50.74
CA ARG A 162 -20.46 -29.12 51.19
C ARG A 162 -20.07 -28.83 52.67
N PRO A 163 -19.45 -27.65 53.00
CA PRO A 163 -20.12 -26.34 52.89
C PRO A 163 -19.25 -25.10 52.56
N ALA A 164 -19.93 -23.95 52.43
CA ALA A 164 -19.46 -22.61 52.04
C ALA A 164 -18.82 -21.81 53.20
N PRO A 165 -18.20 -20.65 52.89
CA PRO A 165 -18.35 -19.47 53.73
C PRO A 165 -18.67 -18.17 52.96
N ARG A 166 -19.38 -17.26 53.63
CA ARG A 166 -19.51 -15.81 53.34
C ARG A 166 -18.86 -15.03 54.54
N PRO A 167 -18.89 -13.68 54.59
CA PRO A 167 -18.04 -12.73 53.87
C PRO A 167 -17.29 -11.79 54.85
N ALA A 168 -16.36 -10.96 54.36
CA ALA A 168 -15.82 -9.83 55.13
C ALA A 168 -15.73 -8.55 54.26
N ALA A 169 -15.86 -7.41 54.94
CA ALA A 169 -16.32 -6.11 54.45
C ALA A 169 -15.20 -5.06 54.24
N GLY A 170 -15.55 -3.96 53.54
CA GLY A 170 -14.87 -2.65 53.56
C GLY A 170 -14.59 -2.07 52.16
N LEU A 171 -15.47 -1.21 51.59
CA LEU A 171 -15.46 0.30 51.60
C LEU A 171 -14.41 0.90 50.63
N ARG A 172 -14.62 1.85 49.69
CA ARG A 172 -15.70 2.70 49.11
C ARG A 172 -15.23 3.08 47.67
N ILE A 173 -15.98 2.85 46.59
CA ILE A 173 -16.91 3.76 45.87
C ILE A 173 -16.43 5.21 45.68
N LEU A 174 -16.10 5.56 44.42
CA LEU A 174 -16.48 6.84 43.78
C LEU A 174 -17.06 6.53 42.39
N GLN A 175 -18.09 7.26 42.02
CA GLN A 175 -19.22 6.81 41.19
C GLN A 175 -19.05 6.98 39.67
N ASP A 176 -19.68 6.04 38.97
CA ASP A 176 -20.10 6.03 37.57
C ASP A 176 -21.29 7.00 37.33
N PRO A 177 -21.27 7.89 36.33
CA PRO A 177 -22.45 8.62 35.90
C PRO A 177 -23.14 7.90 34.73
N ARG A 178 -24.00 6.93 35.07
CA ARG A 178 -25.03 6.42 34.15
C ARG A 178 -26.35 6.20 34.87
N GLN A 179 -27.17 7.24 34.97
CA GLN A 179 -28.63 7.08 35.05
C GLN A 179 -29.36 8.24 34.37
N GLY A 180 -30.21 7.92 33.40
CA GLY A 180 -31.20 8.86 32.90
C GLY A 180 -31.72 8.58 31.48
N ALA A 181 -32.36 7.43 31.24
CA ALA A 181 -33.47 7.30 30.27
C ALA A 181 -34.00 5.85 30.26
N ARG A 182 -35.19 5.64 30.82
CA ARG A 182 -36.00 4.45 30.53
C ARG A 182 -36.70 4.69 29.19
N GLY A 183 -36.06 4.26 28.10
CA GLY A 183 -36.62 4.20 26.77
C GLY A 183 -37.00 2.77 26.39
N ASP A 184 -38.16 2.64 25.75
CA ASP A 184 -38.78 1.46 25.15
C ASP A 184 -37.78 0.41 24.61
N ARG A 185 -37.78 -0.79 25.20
CA ARG A 185 -36.97 -1.93 24.73
C ARG A 185 -37.65 -2.58 23.53
N ARG A 186 -37.62 -1.92 22.38
CA ARG A 186 -37.69 -2.63 21.10
C ARG A 186 -36.35 -3.32 20.91
N GLY A 187 -36.36 -4.66 20.91
CA GLY A 187 -35.17 -5.44 20.62
C GLY A 187 -34.58 -5.03 19.26
N PRO A 188 -33.25 -5.17 19.06
CA PRO A 188 -32.65 -4.86 17.78
C PRO A 188 -33.32 -5.74 16.73
N GLY A 189 -34.03 -5.11 15.79
CA GLY A 189 -34.56 -5.81 14.63
C GLY A 189 -33.41 -6.59 13.99
N ARG A 190 -33.65 -7.85 13.64
CA ARG A 190 -32.73 -8.64 12.81
C ARG A 190 -32.26 -7.73 11.67
N ALA A 191 -30.99 -7.35 11.67
CA ALA A 191 -30.39 -6.64 10.55
C ALA A 191 -30.65 -7.50 9.31
N GLN A 192 -31.47 -6.99 8.41
CA GLN A 192 -31.78 -7.67 7.17
C GLN A 192 -30.46 -7.80 6.42
N GLN A 193 -29.90 -9.01 6.34
CA GLN A 193 -28.64 -9.24 5.65
C GLN A 193 -28.79 -8.74 4.21
N ALA A 194 -27.92 -7.82 3.81
CA ALA A 194 -27.90 -7.28 2.47
C ALA A 194 -27.76 -8.44 1.47
N ARG A 195 -28.53 -8.39 0.38
CA ARG A 195 -28.44 -9.41 -0.68
C ARG A 195 -27.09 -9.25 -1.38
N VAL A 196 -26.27 -10.31 -1.39
CA VAL A 196 -24.99 -10.34 -2.12
C VAL A 196 -25.26 -10.79 -3.56
N ASN A 197 -25.05 -9.89 -4.51
CA ASN A 197 -25.31 -10.12 -5.92
C ASN A 197 -23.99 -10.11 -6.71
N TYR A 198 -23.68 -11.22 -7.40
CA TYR A 198 -22.54 -11.28 -8.31
C TYR A 198 -22.96 -10.82 -9.73
N ILE A 199 -22.52 -9.63 -10.10
CA ILE A 199 -22.97 -8.89 -11.29
C ILE A 199 -21.96 -9.09 -12.42
N ARG A 200 -22.44 -9.70 -13.51
CA ARG A 200 -21.64 -10.02 -14.71
C ARG A 200 -22.26 -9.54 -16.02
N THR A 201 -23.38 -8.82 -15.97
CA THR A 201 -24.07 -8.31 -17.16
C THR A 201 -24.33 -6.81 -17.05
N PRO A 202 -24.36 -6.07 -18.18
CA PRO A 202 -24.66 -4.64 -18.18
C PRO A 202 -26.03 -4.30 -17.59
N ALA A 203 -27.06 -5.13 -17.84
CA ALA A 203 -28.41 -4.91 -17.30
C ALA A 203 -28.43 -5.01 -15.77
N ALA A 204 -27.83 -6.06 -15.20
CA ALA A 204 -27.75 -6.23 -13.76
C ALA A 204 -26.90 -5.13 -13.09
N LEU A 205 -25.87 -4.61 -13.79
CA LEU A 205 -25.10 -3.47 -13.32
C LEU A 205 -25.96 -2.20 -13.25
N ALA A 206 -26.72 -1.90 -14.31
CA ALA A 206 -27.60 -0.74 -14.34
C ALA A 206 -28.63 -0.78 -13.21
N ASP A 207 -29.28 -1.93 -13.01
CA ASP A 207 -30.28 -2.12 -11.95
C ASP A 207 -29.67 -1.94 -10.55
N ALA A 208 -28.51 -2.54 -10.29
CA ALA A 208 -27.84 -2.43 -9.01
C ALA A 208 -27.38 -1.00 -8.71
N VAL A 209 -26.78 -0.31 -9.68
CA VAL A 209 -26.35 1.08 -9.52
C VAL A 209 -27.55 2.01 -9.32
N ALA A 210 -28.67 1.79 -10.02
CA ALA A 210 -29.89 2.55 -9.84
C ALA A 210 -30.48 2.37 -8.43
N ALA A 211 -30.40 1.17 -7.85
CA ALA A 211 -30.79 0.92 -6.47
C ALA A 211 -29.84 1.63 -5.48
N LEU A 212 -28.53 1.47 -5.67
CA LEU A 212 -27.51 2.09 -4.80
C LEU A 212 -27.57 3.62 -4.83
N ARG A 213 -27.90 4.25 -5.96
CA ARG A 213 -28.07 5.71 -6.06
C ARG A 213 -29.20 6.28 -5.21
N ARG A 214 -30.16 5.46 -4.76
CA ARG A 214 -31.25 5.89 -3.87
C ARG A 214 -30.84 5.90 -2.41
N GLU A 215 -29.68 5.34 -2.09
CA GLU A 215 -29.14 5.28 -0.73
C GLU A 215 -28.28 6.52 -0.46
N PRO A 216 -28.26 7.04 0.79
CA PRO A 216 -27.52 8.25 1.13
C PRO A 216 -26.01 8.06 1.12
N LEU A 217 -25.56 6.80 1.18
CA LEU A 217 -24.16 6.40 1.23
C LEU A 217 -23.98 5.03 0.58
N VAL A 218 -22.81 4.82 -0.02
CA VAL A 218 -22.37 3.56 -0.61
C VAL A 218 -20.92 3.32 -0.22
N ALA A 219 -20.67 2.15 0.36
CA ALA A 219 -19.34 1.64 0.60
C ALA A 219 -18.76 1.04 -0.67
N ALA A 220 -17.46 1.22 -0.90
CA ALA A 220 -16.77 0.73 -2.08
C ALA A 220 -15.39 0.15 -1.73
N ASP A 221 -14.97 -0.82 -2.53
CA ASP A 221 -13.66 -1.45 -2.47
C ASP A 221 -13.29 -2.03 -3.85
N THR A 222 -12.01 -2.33 -4.08
CA THR A 222 -11.54 -2.97 -5.32
C THR A 222 -10.57 -4.11 -5.06
N GLU A 223 -10.58 -5.12 -5.93
CA GLU A 223 -9.60 -6.21 -5.86
C GLU A 223 -8.68 -6.23 -7.08
N ALA A 224 -7.39 -6.39 -6.82
CA ALA A 224 -6.36 -6.53 -7.83
C ALA A 224 -5.60 -7.85 -7.67
N ALA A 225 -4.94 -8.31 -8.73
CA ALA A 225 -4.19 -9.57 -8.72
C ALA A 225 -2.68 -9.34 -8.86
N SER A 226 -2.12 -8.26 -8.30
CA SER A 226 -0.68 -7.90 -8.41
C SER A 226 0.26 -8.99 -7.88
N PHE A 227 -0.21 -9.78 -6.91
CA PHE A 227 0.51 -10.96 -6.43
C PHE A 227 0.55 -12.09 -7.44
N HIS A 228 -0.21 -12.06 -8.55
CA HIS A 228 -0.37 -13.13 -9.54
C HIS A 228 -0.01 -12.68 -10.95
N ARG A 229 -0.47 -11.49 -11.33
CA ARG A 229 -0.39 -10.89 -12.67
C ARG A 229 0.69 -9.81 -12.75
N TYR A 230 1.20 -9.60 -13.95
CA TYR A 230 2.14 -8.51 -14.22
C TYR A 230 1.40 -7.19 -14.33
N ARG A 231 0.32 -7.20 -15.13
CA ARG A 231 -0.56 -6.04 -15.27
C ARG A 231 -1.45 -5.99 -14.06
N ASP A 232 -1.07 -5.13 -13.13
CA ASP A 232 -1.96 -4.71 -12.07
C ASP A 232 -3.18 -4.03 -12.69
N ARG A 233 -4.40 -4.44 -12.32
CA ARG A 233 -5.68 -3.89 -12.79
C ARG A 233 -6.80 -4.29 -11.85
N ILE A 234 -7.93 -3.60 -11.94
CA ILE A 234 -9.13 -3.95 -11.18
C ILE A 234 -9.77 -5.23 -11.75
N PHE A 235 -9.84 -6.27 -10.93
CA PHE A 235 -10.46 -7.56 -11.23
C PHE A 235 -11.82 -7.76 -10.56
N LEU A 236 -12.15 -6.93 -9.56
CA LEU A 236 -13.44 -6.93 -8.88
C LEU A 236 -13.71 -5.52 -8.36
N VAL A 237 -14.98 -5.11 -8.36
CA VAL A 237 -15.43 -3.89 -7.66
C VAL A 237 -16.57 -4.30 -6.74
N GLN A 238 -16.50 -3.86 -5.49
CA GLN A 238 -17.51 -4.13 -4.49
C GLN A 238 -18.24 -2.82 -4.17
N LEU A 239 -19.57 -2.85 -4.15
CA LEU A 239 -20.39 -1.72 -3.74
C LEU A 239 -21.43 -2.21 -2.73
N SER A 240 -21.49 -1.61 -1.55
CA SER A 240 -22.45 -1.98 -0.51
C SER A 240 -23.21 -0.78 0.02
N SER A 241 -24.52 -0.91 0.15
CA SER A 241 -25.38 -0.07 0.96
C SER A 241 -25.95 -0.90 2.13
N PRO A 242 -26.74 -0.31 3.03
CA PRO A 242 -27.45 -1.08 4.05
C PRO A 242 -28.40 -2.16 3.49
N THR A 243 -28.81 -2.04 2.21
CA THR A 243 -29.85 -2.88 1.60
C THR A 243 -29.33 -3.84 0.53
N LEU A 244 -28.18 -3.53 -0.08
CA LEU A 244 -27.65 -4.25 -1.24
C LEU A 244 -26.12 -4.33 -1.20
N THR A 245 -25.56 -5.51 -1.47
CA THR A 245 -24.14 -5.69 -1.76
C THR A 245 -23.98 -6.22 -3.18
N ALA A 246 -23.33 -5.43 -4.04
CA ALA A 246 -23.04 -5.73 -5.42
C ALA A 246 -21.56 -6.05 -5.60
N ILE A 247 -21.27 -7.26 -6.08
CA ILE A 247 -19.92 -7.71 -6.45
C ILE A 247 -19.85 -7.70 -7.98
N ILE A 248 -19.17 -6.72 -8.54
CA ILE A 248 -19.18 -6.42 -9.98
C ILE A 248 -17.93 -6.99 -10.62
N ASP A 249 -18.10 -7.73 -11.71
CA ASP A 249 -17.01 -8.32 -12.50
C ASP A 249 -16.64 -7.44 -13.71
N PRO A 250 -15.52 -6.69 -13.66
CA PRO A 250 -15.06 -5.85 -14.76
C PRO A 250 -14.61 -6.63 -15.99
N LEU A 251 -14.29 -7.93 -15.85
CA LEU A 251 -13.88 -8.76 -16.98
C LEU A 251 -15.08 -9.21 -17.81
N ALA A 252 -16.26 -9.31 -17.19
CA ALA A 252 -17.50 -9.69 -17.86
C ALA A 252 -18.26 -8.49 -18.45
N ILE A 253 -18.03 -7.28 -17.92
CA ILE A 253 -18.77 -6.07 -18.29
C ILE A 253 -17.83 -5.04 -18.91
N ALA A 254 -18.05 -4.71 -20.18
CA ALA A 254 -17.17 -3.83 -20.92
C ALA A 254 -17.26 -2.35 -20.54
N ASP A 255 -18.45 -1.89 -20.11
CA ASP A 255 -18.67 -0.51 -19.71
C ASP A 255 -19.08 -0.44 -18.23
N LEU A 256 -18.18 0.08 -17.40
CA LEU A 256 -18.41 0.35 -15.99
C LEU A 256 -18.80 1.81 -15.71
N SER A 257 -19.11 2.61 -16.74
CA SER A 257 -19.51 4.01 -16.56
C SER A 257 -20.64 4.26 -15.55
N PRO A 258 -21.61 3.35 -15.33
CA PRO A 258 -22.58 3.50 -14.24
C PRO A 258 -21.91 3.56 -12.85
N VAL A 259 -20.87 2.76 -12.61
CA VAL A 259 -20.09 2.80 -11.36
C VAL A 259 -19.41 4.15 -11.22
N GLY A 260 -18.72 4.61 -12.27
CA GLY A 260 -18.06 5.92 -12.25
C GLY A 260 -19.04 7.07 -11.99
N GLY A 261 -20.24 7.02 -12.57
CA GLY A 261 -21.30 7.99 -12.35
C GLY A 261 -21.88 7.97 -10.93
N LEU A 262 -21.85 6.83 -10.24
CA LEU A 262 -22.23 6.73 -8.82
C LEU A 262 -21.11 7.27 -7.92
N LEU A 263 -19.85 6.92 -8.20
CA LEU A 263 -18.70 7.40 -7.43
C LEU A 263 -18.57 8.93 -7.52
N ASP A 264 -18.79 9.54 -8.67
CA ASP A 264 -18.69 11.00 -8.85
C ASP A 264 -19.92 11.77 -8.33
N ASP A 265 -21.00 11.09 -7.94
CA ASP A 265 -22.26 11.73 -7.52
C ASP A 265 -22.13 12.39 -6.13
N PRO A 266 -22.17 13.73 -6.00
CA PRO A 266 -22.00 14.41 -4.73
C PRO A 266 -23.16 14.20 -3.74
N GLN A 267 -24.30 13.65 -4.19
CA GLN A 267 -25.44 13.40 -3.30
C GLN A 267 -25.25 12.11 -2.48
N VAL A 268 -24.45 11.17 -2.97
CA VAL A 268 -24.17 9.89 -2.30
C VAL A 268 -22.80 9.95 -1.64
N GLU A 269 -22.68 9.67 -0.34
CA GLU A 269 -21.38 9.58 0.33
C GLU A 269 -20.67 8.28 -0.07
N LYS A 270 -19.39 8.34 -0.44
CA LYS A 270 -18.62 7.11 -0.73
C LYS A 270 -17.74 6.74 0.45
N ILE A 271 -17.97 5.56 0.98
CA ILE A 271 -17.23 5.04 2.14
C ILE A 271 -16.16 4.08 1.65
N PHE A 272 -14.92 4.33 2.00
CA PHE A 272 -13.79 3.45 1.72
C PHE A 272 -13.04 3.14 3.03
N HIS A 273 -12.17 2.14 2.96
CA HIS A 273 -11.16 1.90 3.97
C HIS A 273 -9.78 1.97 3.31
N ASP A 274 -8.98 3.00 3.63
CA ASP A 274 -7.66 3.21 3.00
C ASP A 274 -7.70 3.46 1.49
N ALA A 275 -8.54 4.40 1.07
CA ALA A 275 -8.96 4.62 -0.32
C ALA A 275 -7.85 5.04 -1.30
N ASP A 276 -6.65 5.41 -0.84
CA ASP A 276 -5.61 6.02 -1.71
C ASP A 276 -5.28 5.11 -2.91
N TYR A 277 -5.12 3.81 -2.68
CA TYR A 277 -4.82 2.86 -3.75
C TYR A 277 -6.02 2.65 -4.67
N ASP A 278 -7.22 2.42 -4.13
CA ASP A 278 -8.45 2.20 -4.89
C ASP A 278 -8.76 3.38 -5.82
N LEU A 279 -8.69 4.61 -5.30
CA LEU A 279 -8.96 5.82 -6.08
C LEU A 279 -7.96 5.99 -7.22
N ARG A 280 -6.68 5.71 -6.97
CA ARG A 280 -5.63 5.77 -8.00
C ARG A 280 -5.83 4.72 -9.08
N ILE A 281 -6.16 3.49 -8.72
CA ILE A 281 -6.36 2.41 -9.70
C ILE A 281 -7.65 2.60 -10.49
N LEU A 282 -8.72 3.12 -9.87
CA LEU A 282 -9.97 3.53 -10.53
C LEU A 282 -9.74 4.67 -11.55
N ASP A 283 -8.95 5.68 -11.21
CA ASP A 283 -8.56 6.76 -12.13
C ASP A 283 -7.68 6.23 -13.28
N ARG A 284 -6.71 5.35 -12.97
CA ARG A 284 -5.81 4.77 -13.98
C ARG A 284 -6.57 3.93 -15.01
N ASP A 285 -7.41 3.00 -14.53
CA ASP A 285 -8.05 1.98 -15.38
C ASP A 285 -9.29 2.55 -16.09
N TYR A 286 -10.06 3.42 -15.43
CA TYR A 286 -11.35 3.89 -15.94
C TYR A 286 -11.50 5.42 -16.02
N GLY A 287 -10.58 6.18 -15.44
CA GLY A 287 -10.71 7.64 -15.30
C GLY A 287 -11.82 8.04 -14.32
N PHE A 288 -12.20 7.14 -13.40
CA PHE A 288 -13.25 7.40 -12.44
C PHE A 288 -12.74 8.25 -11.28
N ARG A 289 -13.62 9.10 -10.78
CA ARG A 289 -13.39 9.93 -9.59
C ARG A 289 -14.44 9.60 -8.55
N ALA A 290 -14.10 9.84 -7.29
CA ALA A 290 -15.06 9.78 -6.20
C ALA A 290 -15.12 11.14 -5.50
N ARG A 291 -16.33 11.58 -5.15
CA ARG A 291 -16.58 12.83 -4.40
C ARG A 291 -17.35 12.56 -3.13
N ARG A 292 -17.33 13.46 -2.15
CA ARG A 292 -18.02 13.25 -0.87
C ARG A 292 -17.55 11.94 -0.21
N LEU A 293 -16.24 11.84 0.00
CA LEU A 293 -15.61 10.66 0.56
C LEU A 293 -15.73 10.61 2.10
N PHE A 294 -15.77 9.39 2.63
CA PHE A 294 -15.48 9.08 4.02
C PHE A 294 -14.49 7.91 4.07
N ASP A 295 -13.27 8.17 4.49
CA ASP A 295 -12.26 7.13 4.68
C ASP A 295 -12.23 6.67 6.15
N THR A 296 -12.60 5.42 6.39
CA THR A 296 -12.69 4.86 7.74
C THR A 296 -11.33 4.66 8.40
N ARG A 297 -10.24 4.49 7.65
CA ARG A 297 -8.89 4.38 8.21
C ARG A 297 -8.39 5.74 8.69
N ILE A 298 -8.56 6.79 7.88
CA ILE A 298 -8.23 8.17 8.28
C ILE A 298 -9.07 8.58 9.48
N ALA A 299 -10.37 8.29 9.46
CA ALA A 299 -11.25 8.58 10.59
C ALA A 299 -10.79 7.88 11.87
N ALA A 300 -10.40 6.60 11.80
CA ALA A 300 -9.86 5.86 12.94
C ALA A 300 -8.54 6.45 13.45
N GLN A 301 -7.62 6.84 12.56
CA GLN A 301 -6.37 7.50 12.93
C GLN A 301 -6.62 8.80 13.71
N LEU A 302 -7.50 9.68 13.21
CA LEU A 302 -7.84 10.95 13.87
C LEU A 302 -8.67 10.75 15.15
N ALA A 303 -9.34 9.60 15.27
CA ALA A 303 -10.02 9.18 16.48
C ALA A 303 -9.09 8.55 17.54
N GLY A 304 -7.78 8.49 17.28
CA GLY A 304 -6.77 7.97 18.20
C GLY A 304 -6.77 6.44 18.33
N GLU A 305 -7.21 5.73 17.30
CA GLU A 305 -7.25 4.27 17.35
C GLU A 305 -5.85 3.65 17.17
N PRO A 306 -5.42 2.74 18.07
CA PRO A 306 -4.09 2.12 17.97
C PRO A 306 -4.02 1.09 16.83
N ALA A 307 -5.15 0.47 16.49
CA ALA A 307 -5.27 -0.51 15.41
C ALA A 307 -6.26 -0.01 14.37
N VAL A 308 -5.73 0.40 13.20
CA VAL A 308 -6.52 1.09 12.15
C VAL A 308 -6.87 0.19 10.96
N GLY A 309 -6.54 -1.11 11.01
CA GLY A 309 -6.93 -2.05 9.97
C GLY A 309 -8.40 -2.45 10.06
N LEU A 310 -9.05 -2.65 8.91
CA LEU A 310 -10.48 -2.93 8.79
C LEU A 310 -10.99 -3.99 9.78
N ALA A 311 -10.37 -5.17 9.82
CA ALA A 311 -10.78 -6.26 10.71
C ALA A 311 -10.77 -5.86 12.20
N ALA A 312 -9.77 -5.09 12.64
CA ALA A 312 -9.68 -4.64 14.03
C ALA A 312 -10.77 -3.61 14.36
N LEU A 313 -11.03 -2.70 13.43
CA LEU A 313 -12.06 -1.68 13.59
C LEU A 313 -13.47 -2.28 13.57
N LEU A 314 -13.75 -3.23 12.67
CA LEU A 314 -15.03 -3.94 12.62
C LEU A 314 -15.27 -4.74 13.90
N ALA A 315 -14.25 -5.43 14.43
CA ALA A 315 -14.37 -6.16 15.68
C ALA A 315 -14.69 -5.21 16.85
N LYS A 316 -14.03 -4.04 16.90
CA LYS A 316 -14.21 -3.06 17.98
C LYS A 316 -15.55 -2.33 17.93
N TYR A 317 -15.94 -1.81 16.77
CA TYR A 317 -17.07 -0.89 16.63
C TYR A 317 -18.37 -1.57 16.19
N VAL A 318 -18.26 -2.67 15.44
CA VAL A 318 -19.42 -3.36 14.85
C VAL A 318 -19.63 -4.74 15.48
N GLY A 319 -18.62 -5.28 16.17
CA GLY A 319 -18.67 -6.63 16.76
C GLY A 319 -18.52 -7.75 15.73
N VAL A 320 -18.00 -7.44 14.55
CA VAL A 320 -17.80 -8.41 13.45
C VAL A 320 -16.36 -8.84 13.37
N THR A 321 -16.12 -10.16 13.30
CA THR A 321 -14.79 -10.73 13.04
C THR A 321 -14.67 -11.13 11.58
N LEU A 322 -13.76 -10.50 10.85
CA LEU A 322 -13.41 -10.90 9.49
C LEU A 322 -12.47 -12.11 9.50
N ALA A 323 -12.70 -13.05 8.59
CA ALA A 323 -11.75 -14.12 8.30
C ALA A 323 -10.52 -13.52 7.58
N LYS A 324 -9.31 -13.98 7.91
CA LYS A 324 -8.05 -13.47 7.33
C LYS A 324 -7.70 -14.13 5.98
N GLU A 325 -8.66 -14.78 5.36
CA GLU A 325 -8.45 -15.63 4.18
C GLU A 325 -8.52 -14.77 2.91
N HIS A 326 -7.91 -15.18 1.80
CA HIS A 326 -8.02 -14.55 0.48
C HIS A 326 -7.39 -13.17 0.20
N GLN A 327 -6.76 -12.48 1.16
CA GLN A 327 -6.04 -11.21 0.87
C GLN A 327 -4.97 -11.33 -0.25
N LYS A 328 -4.39 -12.52 -0.45
CA LYS A 328 -3.40 -12.81 -1.51
C LYS A 328 -3.97 -13.74 -2.60
N ALA A 329 -5.28 -13.87 -2.70
CA ALA A 329 -5.92 -14.72 -3.69
C ALA A 329 -5.66 -14.20 -5.11
N ASP A 330 -5.78 -15.10 -6.08
CA ASP A 330 -5.73 -14.71 -7.49
C ASP A 330 -7.13 -14.26 -7.94
N TRP A 331 -7.40 -12.96 -7.80
CA TRP A 331 -8.65 -12.33 -8.23
C TRP A 331 -8.86 -12.33 -9.74
N SER A 332 -7.87 -12.76 -10.53
CA SER A 332 -8.03 -12.96 -11.97
C SER A 332 -8.75 -14.26 -12.34
N ARG A 333 -8.87 -15.21 -11.41
CA ARG A 333 -9.49 -16.51 -11.67
C ARG A 333 -10.97 -16.38 -11.98
N ARG A 334 -11.46 -17.19 -12.92
CA ARG A 334 -12.88 -17.34 -13.22
C ARG A 334 -13.26 -18.81 -13.41
N PRO A 335 -14.46 -19.24 -12.95
CA PRO A 335 -15.38 -18.49 -12.09
C PRO A 335 -14.78 -18.22 -10.70
N LEU A 336 -15.23 -17.15 -10.03
CA LEU A 336 -14.80 -16.85 -8.66
C LEU A 336 -15.40 -17.86 -7.68
N PRO A 337 -14.60 -18.49 -6.79
CA PRO A 337 -15.10 -19.35 -5.74
C PRO A 337 -16.06 -18.62 -4.78
N PRO A 338 -17.10 -19.29 -4.24
CA PRO A 338 -18.02 -18.67 -3.28
C PRO A 338 -17.35 -18.02 -2.08
N ALA A 339 -16.26 -18.61 -1.56
CA ALA A 339 -15.50 -18.05 -0.45
C ALA A 339 -14.84 -16.70 -0.79
N MET A 340 -14.37 -16.52 -2.03
CA MET A 340 -13.81 -15.23 -2.49
C MET A 340 -14.90 -14.18 -2.65
N LEU A 341 -16.09 -14.55 -3.14
CA LEU A 341 -17.23 -13.63 -3.21
C LEU A 341 -17.70 -13.18 -1.82
N ALA A 342 -17.73 -14.10 -0.86
CA ALA A 342 -18.09 -13.81 0.53
C ALA A 342 -17.06 -12.89 1.21
N TYR A 343 -15.76 -13.14 0.97
CA TYR A 343 -14.69 -12.27 1.44
C TYR A 343 -14.85 -10.85 0.88
N ALA A 344 -14.97 -10.72 -0.45
CA ALA A 344 -15.13 -9.42 -1.11
C ALA A 344 -16.37 -8.66 -0.61
N ALA A 345 -17.49 -9.35 -0.38
CA ALA A 345 -18.68 -8.75 0.22
C ALA A 345 -18.42 -8.22 1.64
N ALA A 346 -17.66 -8.97 2.45
CA ALA A 346 -17.38 -8.63 3.83
C ALA A 346 -16.57 -7.34 4.00
N ASP A 347 -15.71 -7.01 3.03
CA ASP A 347 -14.88 -5.81 3.05
C ASP A 347 -15.68 -4.51 2.92
N THR A 348 -16.88 -4.54 2.33
CA THR A 348 -17.72 -3.34 2.15
C THR A 348 -19.03 -3.37 2.95
N GLN A 349 -19.64 -4.54 3.19
CA GLN A 349 -21.00 -4.63 3.75
C GLN A 349 -21.14 -4.01 5.16
N HIS A 350 -20.05 -3.95 5.93
CA HIS A 350 -20.05 -3.40 7.29
C HIS A 350 -19.51 -1.97 7.40
N LEU A 351 -18.99 -1.41 6.30
CA LEU A 351 -18.46 -0.05 6.28
C LEU A 351 -19.50 1.03 6.63
N PRO A 352 -20.79 0.94 6.24
CA PRO A 352 -21.81 1.90 6.68
C PRO A 352 -21.92 2.02 8.21
N ALA A 353 -21.92 0.89 8.92
CA ALA A 353 -22.00 0.87 10.38
C ALA A 353 -20.70 1.38 11.03
N LEU A 354 -19.54 0.98 10.49
CA LEU A 354 -18.24 1.45 10.96
C LEU A 354 -18.09 2.96 10.78
N ARG A 355 -18.50 3.48 9.62
CA ARG A 355 -18.51 4.92 9.33
C ARG A 355 -19.34 5.67 10.36
N GLU A 356 -20.53 5.21 10.71
CA GLU A 356 -21.39 5.91 11.66
C GLU A 356 -20.77 5.98 13.06
N ALA A 357 -20.17 4.87 13.51
CA ALA A 357 -19.47 4.82 14.78
C ALA A 357 -18.24 5.76 14.82
N LEU A 358 -17.43 5.76 13.76
CA LEU A 358 -16.25 6.62 13.66
C LEU A 358 -16.61 8.10 13.53
N ARG A 359 -17.63 8.44 12.74
CA ARG A 359 -18.12 9.81 12.62
C ARG A 359 -18.59 10.34 13.97
N SER A 360 -19.38 9.55 14.71
CA SER A 360 -19.85 9.91 16.05
C SER A 360 -18.70 10.14 17.02
N ARG A 361 -17.66 9.29 16.95
CA ARG A 361 -16.45 9.44 17.76
C ARG A 361 -15.66 10.70 17.40
N LEU A 362 -15.48 11.00 16.12
CA LEU A 362 -14.81 12.23 15.68
C LEU A 362 -15.58 13.49 16.09
N ALA A 363 -16.91 13.46 16.01
CA ALA A 363 -17.75 14.57 16.47
C ALA A 363 -17.58 14.81 17.98
N ALA A 364 -17.58 13.75 18.80
CA ALA A 364 -17.34 13.85 20.24
C ALA A 364 -15.94 14.39 20.59
N LEU A 365 -14.94 14.12 19.74
CA LEU A 365 -13.59 14.64 19.86
C LEU A 365 -13.41 16.03 19.23
N GLN A 366 -14.43 16.59 18.57
CA GLN A 366 -14.38 17.82 17.78
C GLN A 366 -13.33 17.79 16.64
N ARG A 367 -13.14 16.62 16.03
CA ARG A 367 -12.16 16.36 14.95
C ARG A 367 -12.79 16.02 13.60
N LEU A 368 -14.11 16.15 13.48
CA LEU A 368 -14.80 15.81 12.23
C LEU A 368 -14.30 16.68 11.06
N ALA A 369 -14.14 17.99 11.29
CA ALA A 369 -13.60 18.92 10.29
C ALA A 369 -12.17 18.56 9.83
N TRP A 370 -11.36 17.98 10.73
CA TRP A 370 -10.00 17.52 10.38
C TRP A 370 -10.08 16.37 9.37
N ALA A 371 -10.98 15.42 9.62
CA ALA A 371 -11.20 14.28 8.73
C ALA A 371 -11.80 14.71 7.38
N GLU A 372 -12.75 15.65 7.37
CA GLU A 372 -13.35 16.19 6.14
C GLU A 372 -12.31 16.87 5.23
N GLU A 373 -11.34 17.59 5.81
CA GLU A 373 -10.22 18.15 5.06
C GLU A 373 -9.35 17.05 4.43
N GLU A 374 -9.07 15.96 5.16
CA GLU A 374 -8.34 14.82 4.63
C GLU A 374 -9.10 14.09 3.51
N PHE A 375 -10.40 13.89 3.67
CA PHE A 375 -11.25 13.25 2.67
C PHE A 375 -11.28 14.06 1.37
N THR A 376 -11.43 15.38 1.48
CA THR A 376 -11.43 16.28 0.31
C THR A 376 -10.13 16.13 -0.49
N ARG A 377 -8.98 15.98 0.18
CA ARG A 377 -7.70 15.78 -0.50
C ARG A 377 -7.62 14.44 -1.25
N LEU A 378 -8.31 13.41 -0.76
CA LEU A 378 -8.40 12.13 -1.47
C LEU A 378 -9.17 12.25 -2.79
N GLU A 379 -10.17 13.14 -2.88
CA GLU A 379 -10.98 13.35 -4.09
C GLU A 379 -10.14 13.89 -5.28
N ASP A 380 -9.07 14.61 -4.96
CA ASP A 380 -8.12 15.16 -5.94
C ASP A 380 -7.03 14.19 -6.36
N LEU A 381 -6.94 13.00 -5.74
CA LEU A 381 -5.95 12.01 -6.11
C LEU A 381 -6.10 11.58 -7.57
N ARG A 382 -4.97 11.58 -8.27
CA ARG A 382 -4.86 11.05 -9.62
C ARG A 382 -3.79 9.98 -9.65
N TRP A 383 -3.96 9.06 -10.58
CA TRP A 383 -2.84 8.23 -11.01
C TRP A 383 -1.81 9.12 -11.69
N THR A 384 -0.71 9.38 -10.98
CA THR A 384 0.50 9.85 -11.60
C THR A 384 1.30 8.61 -11.99
N ALA A 385 1.55 8.43 -13.29
CA ALA A 385 2.60 7.50 -13.69
C ALA A 385 3.85 7.95 -12.95
N THR A 386 4.44 7.07 -12.14
CA THR A 386 5.72 7.40 -11.51
C THR A 386 6.67 7.79 -12.63
N PRO A 387 7.35 8.96 -12.57
CA PRO A 387 8.34 9.35 -13.58
C PRO A 387 9.36 8.23 -13.84
N ASP A 388 9.57 7.38 -12.82
CA ASP A 388 10.60 6.35 -12.77
C ASP A 388 10.05 4.92 -12.90
N GLY A 389 8.75 4.76 -13.17
CA GLY A 389 8.04 3.46 -13.09
C GLY A 389 8.37 2.46 -14.21
N GLY A 390 8.86 2.95 -15.34
CA GLY A 390 9.28 2.14 -16.49
C GLY A 390 10.42 2.79 -17.28
N GLY A 391 11.10 3.78 -16.69
CA GLY A 391 12.25 4.44 -17.30
C GLY A 391 13.47 3.51 -17.38
N PRO A 392 14.51 3.91 -18.12
CA PRO A 392 15.73 3.11 -18.28
C PRO A 392 16.39 2.72 -16.95
N ASP A 393 16.14 3.48 -15.88
CA ASP A 393 16.73 3.31 -14.54
C ASP A 393 15.83 2.58 -13.52
N ALA A 394 14.69 2.02 -13.94
CA ALA A 394 13.76 1.33 -13.04
C ALA A 394 14.43 0.19 -12.24
N PHE A 395 15.46 -0.45 -12.81
CA PHE A 395 16.25 -1.50 -12.17
C PHE A 395 16.98 -1.03 -10.89
N LEU A 396 17.26 0.27 -10.73
CA LEU A 396 17.92 0.83 -9.55
C LEU A 396 17.04 0.79 -8.29
N ARG A 397 15.74 0.52 -8.43
CA ARG A 397 14.80 0.34 -7.32
C ARG A 397 14.97 -1.02 -6.62
N VAL A 398 15.61 -1.98 -7.29
CA VAL A 398 15.93 -3.26 -6.66
C VAL A 398 16.88 -3.00 -5.50
N LYS A 399 16.47 -3.37 -4.29
CA LYS A 399 17.26 -3.13 -3.07
C LYS A 399 18.64 -3.77 -3.21
N GLY A 400 19.69 -2.95 -3.20
CA GLY A 400 21.08 -3.39 -3.40
C GLY A 400 21.65 -3.14 -4.80
N ALA A 401 20.84 -2.67 -5.76
CA ALA A 401 21.28 -2.31 -7.12
C ALA A 401 22.35 -1.20 -7.11
N LYS A 402 22.09 -0.10 -6.38
CA LYS A 402 22.99 1.07 -6.29
C LYS A 402 24.34 0.79 -5.61
N ALA A 403 24.50 -0.39 -5.02
CA ALA A 403 25.75 -0.84 -4.41
C ALA A 403 26.59 -1.72 -5.35
N LEU A 404 26.06 -2.09 -6.52
CA LEU A 404 26.80 -2.87 -7.51
C LEU A 404 27.88 -2.01 -8.19
N PRO A 405 29.06 -2.60 -8.50
CA PRO A 405 30.00 -1.99 -9.43
C PRO A 405 29.37 -1.82 -10.84
N PRO A 406 29.92 -0.94 -11.71
CA PRO A 406 29.30 -0.60 -12.99
C PRO A 406 28.96 -1.80 -13.88
N ARG A 407 29.86 -2.80 -13.97
CA ARG A 407 29.68 -3.99 -14.82
C ARG A 407 28.58 -4.95 -14.30
N PRO A 408 28.58 -5.40 -13.02
CA PRO A 408 27.42 -6.06 -12.41
C PRO A 408 26.12 -5.25 -12.50
N MET A 409 26.20 -3.92 -12.40
CA MET A 409 25.03 -3.06 -12.52
C MET A 409 24.46 -3.05 -13.95
N ALA A 410 25.32 -3.10 -14.97
CA ALA A 410 24.89 -3.32 -16.35
C ALA A 410 24.21 -4.68 -16.52
N ALA A 411 24.76 -5.74 -15.93
CA ALA A 411 24.15 -7.07 -15.96
C ALA A 411 22.77 -7.05 -15.29
N LEU A 412 22.63 -6.38 -14.14
CA LEU A 412 21.34 -6.20 -13.49
C LEU A 412 20.33 -5.46 -14.38
N ARG A 413 20.76 -4.41 -15.09
CA ARG A 413 19.90 -3.67 -16.04
C ARG A 413 19.34 -4.58 -17.12
N GLU A 414 20.19 -5.41 -17.73
CA GLU A 414 19.79 -6.35 -18.78
C GLU A 414 18.87 -7.47 -18.24
N LEU A 415 19.22 -8.04 -17.08
CA LEU A 415 18.42 -9.06 -16.41
C LEU A 415 17.05 -8.53 -15.99
N TYR A 416 16.99 -7.28 -15.50
CA TYR A 416 15.75 -6.62 -15.13
C TYR A 416 14.85 -6.44 -16.36
N ARG A 417 15.39 -5.92 -17.47
CA ARG A 417 14.64 -5.77 -18.74
C ARG A 417 14.09 -7.10 -19.24
N TRP A 418 14.91 -8.15 -19.22
CA TRP A 418 14.47 -9.48 -19.59
C TRP A 418 13.32 -9.98 -18.70
N ARG A 419 13.45 -9.83 -17.37
CA ARG A 419 12.40 -10.22 -16.43
C ARG A 419 11.10 -9.49 -16.70
N GLU A 420 11.16 -8.16 -16.90
CA GLU A 420 9.97 -7.35 -17.20
C GLU A 420 9.30 -7.81 -18.51
N ALA A 421 10.09 -8.09 -19.55
CA ALA A 421 9.58 -8.56 -20.83
C ALA A 421 8.85 -9.91 -20.70
N VAL A 422 9.49 -10.89 -20.05
CA VAL A 422 8.89 -12.23 -19.83
C VAL A 422 7.66 -12.14 -18.93
N ALA A 423 7.71 -11.33 -17.87
CA ALA A 423 6.58 -11.11 -16.98
C ALA A 423 5.39 -10.46 -17.71
N ALA A 424 5.65 -9.47 -18.56
CA ALA A 424 4.62 -8.79 -19.35
C ALA A 424 4.00 -9.65 -20.45
N GLU A 425 4.81 -10.52 -21.07
CA GLU A 425 4.38 -11.50 -22.06
C GLU A 425 3.48 -12.56 -21.43
N GLN A 426 3.91 -13.15 -20.31
CA GLN A 426 3.16 -14.20 -19.62
C GLN A 426 2.04 -13.67 -18.71
N ASP A 427 1.95 -12.35 -18.55
CA ASP A 427 1.12 -11.68 -17.55
C ASP A 427 1.24 -12.31 -16.15
N ARG A 428 2.48 -12.48 -15.69
CA ARG A 428 2.82 -13.06 -14.38
C ARG A 428 3.62 -12.08 -13.54
N ALA A 429 3.35 -12.03 -12.24
CA ALA A 429 4.10 -11.17 -11.33
C ALA A 429 5.63 -11.44 -11.46
N THR A 430 6.42 -10.38 -11.49
CA THR A 430 7.86 -10.42 -11.82
C THR A 430 8.67 -11.37 -10.94
N PHE A 431 8.34 -11.43 -9.65
CA PHE A 431 9.00 -12.33 -8.69
C PHE A 431 8.77 -13.82 -8.97
N ARG A 432 7.72 -14.19 -9.73
CA ARG A 432 7.53 -15.57 -10.21
C ARG A 432 8.36 -15.91 -11.43
N ILE A 433 8.88 -14.92 -12.14
CA ILE A 433 9.86 -15.14 -13.22
C ILE A 433 11.23 -15.34 -12.60
N ILE A 434 11.72 -14.35 -11.85
CA ILE A 434 12.94 -14.44 -11.04
C ILE A 434 12.86 -13.45 -9.87
N GLY A 435 13.17 -13.93 -8.67
CA GLY A 435 13.20 -13.10 -7.46
C GLY A 435 14.35 -12.09 -7.46
N ASN A 436 14.21 -11.00 -6.70
CA ASN A 436 15.23 -9.94 -6.62
C ASN A 436 16.60 -10.46 -6.16
N ASP A 437 16.62 -11.40 -5.21
CA ASP A 437 17.88 -11.95 -4.66
C ASP A 437 18.64 -12.76 -5.73
N ALA A 438 17.94 -13.62 -6.47
CA ALA A 438 18.50 -14.37 -7.59
C ALA A 438 18.99 -13.43 -8.71
N LEU A 439 18.20 -12.39 -9.04
CA LEU A 439 18.56 -11.38 -10.04
C LEU A 439 19.88 -10.66 -9.69
N LEU A 440 20.03 -10.26 -8.42
CA LEU A 440 21.24 -9.63 -7.90
C LEU A 440 22.42 -10.60 -7.84
N ALA A 441 22.17 -11.86 -7.48
CA ALA A 441 23.22 -12.86 -7.39
C ALA A 441 23.85 -13.16 -8.76
N VAL A 442 23.01 -13.37 -9.79
CA VAL A 442 23.49 -13.53 -11.18
C VAL A 442 24.25 -12.30 -11.65
N ALA A 443 23.73 -11.10 -11.37
CA ALA A 443 24.39 -9.84 -11.73
C ALA A 443 25.77 -9.70 -11.09
N ARG A 444 25.95 -10.11 -9.83
CA ARG A 444 27.24 -10.08 -9.13
C ARG A 444 28.21 -11.14 -9.63
N ALA A 445 27.71 -12.36 -9.86
CA ALA A 445 28.54 -13.50 -10.24
C ALA A 445 29.04 -13.42 -11.68
N LEU A 446 28.30 -12.72 -12.57
CA LEU A 446 28.60 -12.59 -14.00
C LEU A 446 28.93 -13.94 -14.68
N PRO A 447 28.08 -14.98 -14.52
CA PRO A 447 28.37 -16.30 -15.04
C PRO A 447 28.48 -16.28 -16.57
N ARG A 448 29.51 -16.94 -17.11
CA ARG A 448 29.80 -17.04 -18.54
C ARG A 448 29.37 -18.38 -19.14
N SER A 449 29.06 -19.35 -18.29
CA SER A 449 28.68 -20.70 -18.66
C SER A 449 27.52 -21.21 -17.81
N ARG A 450 26.84 -22.25 -18.29
CA ARG A 450 25.73 -22.88 -17.56
C ARG A 450 26.20 -23.47 -16.22
N ALA A 451 27.39 -24.06 -16.21
CA ALA A 451 28.02 -24.59 -14.99
C ALA A 451 28.34 -23.49 -13.96
N GLU A 452 28.72 -22.28 -14.40
CA GLU A 452 28.89 -21.14 -13.49
C GLU A 452 27.56 -20.62 -12.96
N LEU A 453 26.52 -20.57 -13.80
CA LEU A 453 25.18 -20.17 -13.37
C LEU A 453 24.60 -21.13 -12.33
N GLU A 454 24.82 -22.44 -12.49
CA GLU A 454 24.38 -23.47 -11.55
C GLU A 454 25.06 -23.39 -10.18
N ARG A 455 26.22 -22.73 -10.08
CA ARG A 455 26.92 -22.46 -8.80
C ARG A 455 26.39 -21.21 -8.08
N VAL A 456 25.45 -20.47 -8.67
CA VAL A 456 24.85 -19.30 -8.02
C VAL A 456 23.74 -19.78 -7.09
N ASP A 457 24.03 -19.91 -5.80
CA ASP A 457 23.14 -20.49 -4.78
C ASP A 457 21.69 -19.96 -4.80
N GLN A 458 21.51 -18.68 -5.11
CA GLN A 458 20.21 -18.01 -5.10
C GLN A 458 19.37 -18.33 -6.35
N VAL A 459 19.93 -19.00 -7.36
CA VAL A 459 19.22 -19.39 -8.59
C VAL A 459 18.64 -20.79 -8.40
N PRO A 460 17.30 -20.95 -8.36
CA PRO A 460 16.71 -22.28 -8.28
C PRO A 460 17.08 -23.15 -9.50
N PRO A 461 17.37 -24.46 -9.33
CA PRO A 461 17.75 -25.33 -10.45
C PRO A 461 16.74 -25.37 -11.60
N ALA A 462 15.44 -25.33 -11.28
CA ALA A 462 14.37 -25.26 -12.28
C ALA A 462 14.44 -23.96 -13.11
N LEU A 463 14.78 -22.84 -12.47
CA LEU A 463 14.96 -21.56 -13.14
C LEU A 463 16.18 -21.57 -14.06
N GLY A 464 17.32 -22.07 -13.55
CA GLY A 464 18.54 -22.24 -14.35
C GLY A 464 18.32 -23.15 -15.56
N THR A 465 17.49 -24.19 -15.40
CA THR A 465 17.14 -25.09 -16.49
C THR A 465 16.28 -24.42 -17.55
N ARG A 466 15.19 -23.75 -17.14
CA ARG A 466 14.21 -23.13 -18.03
C ARG A 466 14.71 -21.85 -18.71
N HIS A 467 15.45 -21.02 -17.98
CA HIS A 467 15.82 -19.67 -18.41
C HIS A 467 17.32 -19.41 -18.45
N GLY A 468 18.17 -20.42 -18.20
CA GLY A 468 19.62 -20.24 -18.11
C GLY A 468 20.25 -19.61 -19.35
N GLY A 469 19.82 -20.00 -20.56
CA GLY A 469 20.29 -19.39 -21.79
C GLY A 469 20.03 -17.87 -21.83
N ALA A 470 18.78 -17.47 -21.56
CA ALA A 470 18.40 -16.06 -21.55
C ALA A 470 19.13 -15.25 -20.47
N LEU A 471 19.35 -15.82 -19.29
CA LEU A 471 20.14 -15.20 -18.22
C LEU A 471 21.59 -14.96 -18.65
N LEU A 472 22.23 -15.98 -19.25
CA LEU A 472 23.59 -15.88 -19.76
C LEU A 472 23.70 -14.86 -20.90
N ASP A 473 22.68 -14.77 -21.77
CA ASP A 473 22.64 -13.76 -22.83
C ASP A 473 22.57 -12.34 -22.27
N CYS A 474 21.82 -12.11 -21.19
CA CYS A 474 21.80 -10.83 -20.49
C CYS A 474 23.18 -10.46 -19.94
N VAL A 475 23.85 -11.42 -19.29
CA VAL A 475 25.21 -11.22 -18.76
C VAL A 475 26.19 -10.93 -19.89
N ARG A 476 26.11 -11.67 -21.01
CA ARG A 476 26.97 -11.47 -22.18
C ARG A 476 26.80 -10.08 -22.78
N ARG A 477 25.56 -9.58 -22.91
CA ARG A 477 25.29 -8.21 -23.36
C ARG A 477 25.96 -7.17 -22.44
N ALA A 478 25.87 -7.35 -21.13
CA ALA A 478 26.51 -6.45 -20.18
C ALA A 478 28.06 -6.52 -20.20
N LEU A 479 28.62 -7.70 -20.42
CA LEU A 479 30.06 -7.89 -20.57
C LEU A 479 30.60 -7.28 -21.87
N ALA A 480 29.80 -7.21 -22.92
CA ALA A 480 30.17 -6.66 -24.22
C ALA A 480 30.08 -5.12 -24.31
N LEU A 481 29.54 -4.44 -23.28
CA LEU A 481 29.49 -2.98 -23.27
C LEU A 481 30.89 -2.37 -23.12
N ASP A 482 31.11 -1.21 -23.74
CA ASP A 482 32.31 -0.42 -23.46
C ASP A 482 32.19 0.27 -22.10
N GLU A 483 33.32 0.68 -21.50
CA GLU A 483 33.34 1.35 -20.19
C GLU A 483 32.47 2.61 -20.16
N VAL A 484 32.34 3.31 -21.29
CA VAL A 484 31.52 4.52 -21.44
C VAL A 484 30.01 4.24 -21.42
N ASP A 485 29.58 3.02 -21.73
CA ASP A 485 28.16 2.62 -21.79
C ASP A 485 27.68 1.93 -20.50
N LEU A 486 28.60 1.74 -19.54
CA LEU A 486 28.26 1.19 -18.24
C LEU A 486 27.39 2.18 -17.46
N PRO A 487 26.33 1.70 -16.79
CA PRO A 487 25.52 2.59 -15.98
C PRO A 487 26.38 3.15 -14.83
N HIS A 488 26.23 4.44 -14.59
CA HIS A 488 26.83 5.12 -13.46
C HIS A 488 25.73 5.73 -12.61
N VAL A 489 25.71 5.43 -11.32
CA VAL A 489 24.83 6.11 -10.36
C VAL A 489 25.63 7.26 -9.79
N GLU A 490 25.36 8.47 -10.28
CA GLU A 490 25.88 9.68 -9.65
C GLU A 490 25.45 9.68 -8.18
N ARG A 491 26.43 9.64 -7.29
CA ARG A 491 26.18 9.85 -5.87
C ARG A 491 26.31 11.35 -5.67
N PRO A 492 25.20 12.08 -5.48
CA PRO A 492 25.32 13.49 -5.17
C PRO A 492 26.28 13.64 -3.98
N PRO A 493 27.18 14.65 -4.01
CA PRO A 493 28.05 14.90 -2.88
C PRO A 493 27.17 14.98 -1.63
N ARG A 494 27.62 14.35 -0.54
CA ARG A 494 26.90 14.45 0.73
C ARG A 494 26.82 15.92 1.10
N THR A 495 25.64 16.53 0.95
CA THR A 495 25.42 17.89 1.40
C THR A 495 25.78 17.93 2.89
N PRO A 496 26.65 18.87 3.32
CA PRO A 496 26.94 19.04 4.73
C PRO A 496 25.62 19.18 5.49
N ARG A 497 25.45 18.39 6.56
CA ARG A 497 24.28 18.55 7.43
C ARG A 497 24.37 19.93 8.06
N ASP A 498 23.41 20.80 7.78
CA ASP A 498 23.26 22.06 8.50
C ASP A 498 22.82 21.75 9.95
N PRO A 499 23.71 21.92 10.94
CA PRO A 499 23.37 21.58 12.33
C PRO A 499 22.23 22.44 12.86
N SER A 500 22.06 23.66 12.34
CA SER A 500 20.97 24.56 12.73
C SER A 500 19.63 24.04 12.24
N PHE A 501 19.57 23.50 11.02
CA PHE A 501 18.37 22.88 10.46
C PHE A 501 17.96 21.63 11.24
N GLU A 502 18.91 20.73 11.51
CA GLU A 502 18.63 19.53 12.31
C GLU A 502 18.14 19.88 13.72
N ALA A 503 18.76 20.89 14.36
CA ALA A 503 18.31 21.39 15.65
C ALA A 503 16.87 21.95 15.61
N ARG A 504 16.51 22.71 14.56
CA ARG A 504 15.12 23.18 14.34
C ARG A 504 14.16 22.00 14.20
N VAL A 505 14.51 21.01 13.37
CA VAL A 505 13.69 19.80 13.16
C VAL A 505 13.47 19.03 14.47
N GLU A 506 14.49 18.88 15.31
CA GLU A 506 14.35 18.20 16.61
C GLU A 506 13.45 18.98 17.58
N ARG A 507 13.55 20.32 17.64
CA ARG A 507 12.61 21.13 18.44
C ARG A 507 11.17 20.98 17.97
N LEU A 508 10.93 21.02 16.66
CA LEU A 508 9.61 20.82 16.07
C LEU A 508 9.07 19.41 16.35
N LYS A 509 9.91 18.37 16.27
CA LYS A 509 9.53 16.99 16.61
C LYS A 509 9.09 16.87 18.07
N ALA A 510 9.81 17.52 18.98
CA ALA A 510 9.50 17.51 20.41
C ALA A 510 8.16 18.23 20.68
N ALA A 511 7.94 19.40 20.07
CA ALA A 511 6.66 20.12 20.16
C ALA A 511 5.49 19.28 19.64
N ARG A 512 5.64 18.70 18.44
CA ARG A 512 4.64 17.82 17.82
C ARG A 512 4.36 16.57 18.67
N ASN A 513 5.37 15.96 19.30
CA ASN A 513 5.17 14.78 20.16
C ASN A 513 4.35 15.12 21.40
N ARG A 514 4.59 16.29 22.01
CA ARG A 514 3.84 16.76 23.17
C ARG A 514 2.36 16.95 22.83
N VAL A 515 2.07 17.70 21.77
CA VAL A 515 0.70 17.93 21.29
C VAL A 515 0.03 16.62 20.86
N ALA A 516 0.76 15.71 20.21
CA ALA A 516 0.24 14.39 19.85
C ALA A 516 -0.18 13.57 21.08
N GLN A 517 0.63 13.59 22.14
CA GLN A 517 0.30 12.93 23.40
C GLN A 517 -0.95 13.54 24.05
N GLU A 518 -1.06 14.87 24.10
CA GLU A 518 -2.23 15.60 24.64
C GLU A 518 -3.51 15.27 23.86
N LEU A 519 -3.41 15.14 22.54
CA LEU A 519 -4.52 14.78 21.66
C LEU A 519 -4.80 13.27 21.60
N GLY A 520 -3.96 12.42 22.21
CA GLY A 520 -4.07 10.97 22.09
C GLY A 520 -3.94 10.47 20.63
N LEU A 521 -3.01 11.05 19.88
CA LEU A 521 -2.74 10.72 18.48
C LEU A 521 -1.33 10.19 18.30
N GLU A 522 -1.15 9.32 17.31
CA GLU A 522 0.18 8.96 16.84
C GLU A 522 0.88 10.19 16.24
N PRO A 523 2.15 10.49 16.61
CA PRO A 523 2.84 11.68 16.13
C PRO A 523 2.88 11.81 14.61
N GLY A 524 2.98 10.70 13.89
CA GLY A 524 3.00 10.68 12.42
C GLY A 524 1.64 10.98 11.78
N VAL A 525 0.52 10.66 12.45
CA VAL A 525 -0.84 11.03 12.02
C VAL A 525 -1.03 12.52 12.17
N LEU A 526 -0.55 13.08 13.29
CA LEU A 526 -0.66 14.50 13.57
C LEU A 526 0.14 15.33 12.55
N CYS A 527 1.44 15.06 12.42
CA CYS A 527 2.29 15.72 11.43
C CYS A 527 3.52 14.86 11.11
N GLY A 528 3.68 14.55 9.82
CA GLY A 528 4.78 13.74 9.31
C GLY A 528 6.13 14.47 9.33
N ARG A 529 7.23 13.70 9.33
CA ARG A 529 8.59 14.26 9.34
C ARG A 529 8.87 15.19 8.16
N SER A 530 8.40 14.84 6.96
CA SER A 530 8.59 15.66 5.76
C SER A 530 7.95 17.04 5.88
N THR A 531 6.77 17.12 6.48
CA THR A 531 6.08 18.39 6.77
C THR A 531 6.86 19.20 7.81
N LEU A 532 7.37 18.58 8.88
CA LEU A 532 8.23 19.28 9.86
C LEU A 532 9.52 19.81 9.23
N GLU A 533 10.12 19.05 8.32
CA GLU A 533 11.30 19.49 7.56
C GLU A 533 10.95 20.65 6.61
N ALA A 534 9.77 20.66 6.01
CA ALA A 534 9.29 21.80 5.21
C ALA A 534 9.13 23.06 6.06
N VAL A 535 8.56 22.94 7.27
CA VAL A 535 8.47 24.03 8.25
C VAL A 535 9.85 24.53 8.67
N ALA A 536 10.77 23.63 9.00
CA ALA A 536 12.13 23.98 9.40
C ALA A 536 12.94 24.64 8.27
N ARG A 537 12.68 24.29 7.01
CA ARG A 537 13.28 24.92 5.81
C ARG A 537 12.69 26.29 5.55
N ALA A 538 11.37 26.40 5.62
CA ALA A 538 10.67 27.65 5.33
C ALA A 538 11.01 28.74 6.34
N ALA A 539 11.21 28.39 7.61
CA ALA A 539 11.49 29.32 8.72
C ALA A 539 10.62 30.59 8.59
N PRO A 540 9.28 30.45 8.60
CA PRO A 540 8.36 31.45 8.09
C PRO A 540 8.60 32.83 8.70
N LEU A 541 8.70 33.85 7.83
CA LEU A 541 8.75 35.26 8.18
C LEU A 541 7.54 35.98 7.56
N PRO A 542 6.65 36.61 8.35
CA PRO A 542 6.61 36.59 9.82
C PRO A 542 6.37 35.18 10.40
N ASN A 543 6.88 34.93 11.61
CA ASN A 543 6.70 33.67 12.35
C ASN A 543 5.31 33.64 12.99
N ASP A 544 4.29 33.54 12.15
CA ASP A 544 2.88 33.50 12.54
C ASP A 544 2.11 32.42 11.78
N ARG A 545 0.81 32.29 12.08
CA ARG A 545 -0.07 31.31 11.43
C ARG A 545 -0.23 31.56 9.94
N ALA A 546 -0.14 32.81 9.47
CA ALA A 546 -0.18 33.14 8.05
C ALA A 546 1.09 32.66 7.33
N GLY A 547 2.24 32.74 8.01
CA GLY A 547 3.51 32.15 7.59
C GLY A 547 3.41 30.64 7.42
N LEU A 548 2.83 29.93 8.40
CA LEU A 548 2.60 28.48 8.31
C LEU A 548 1.64 28.10 7.18
N ALA A 549 0.58 28.89 6.94
CA ALA A 549 -0.40 28.64 5.89
C ALA A 549 0.16 28.71 4.45
N ARG A 550 1.33 29.33 4.27
CA ARG A 550 2.04 29.36 2.98
C ARG A 550 2.83 28.08 2.69
N ILE A 551 2.97 27.19 3.66
CA ILE A 551 3.68 25.91 3.52
C ILE A 551 2.69 24.86 3.01
N GLY A 552 2.83 24.48 1.74
CA GLY A 552 1.86 23.61 1.05
C GLY A 552 1.70 22.21 1.67
N GLU A 553 2.68 21.76 2.46
CA GLU A 553 2.65 20.48 3.17
C GLU A 553 1.83 20.50 4.47
N LEU A 554 1.49 21.69 5.00
CA LEU A 554 0.65 21.83 6.19
C LEU A 554 -0.83 21.94 5.81
N ARG A 555 -1.66 21.11 6.47
CA ARG A 555 -3.13 21.22 6.39
C ARG A 555 -3.64 22.33 7.32
N ARG A 556 -4.83 22.88 7.04
CA ARG A 556 -5.43 23.92 7.88
C ARG A 556 -5.68 23.41 9.29
N TRP A 557 -6.26 22.21 9.42
CA TRP A 557 -6.48 21.61 10.74
C TRP A 557 -5.17 21.36 11.52
N GLN A 558 -4.05 21.10 10.85
CA GLN A 558 -2.74 20.96 11.50
C GLN A 558 -2.22 22.30 12.00
N ILE A 559 -2.45 23.38 11.27
CA ILE A 559 -2.12 24.74 11.73
C ILE A 559 -3.00 25.11 12.93
N GLU A 560 -4.27 24.74 12.91
CA GLU A 560 -5.18 24.93 14.04
C GLU A 560 -4.69 24.19 15.28
N ALA A 561 -4.34 22.90 15.14
CA ALA A 561 -3.97 22.03 16.24
C ALA A 561 -2.53 22.20 16.75
N LEU A 562 -1.55 22.49 15.88
CA LEU A 562 -0.13 22.58 16.25
C LEU A 562 0.49 23.96 16.07
N GLY A 563 -0.20 24.91 15.43
CA GLY A 563 0.40 26.16 14.98
C GLY A 563 1.24 26.85 16.04
N ASP A 564 0.66 27.09 17.22
CA ASP A 564 1.34 27.82 18.30
C ASP A 564 2.57 27.05 18.81
N ALA A 565 2.47 25.72 18.91
CA ALA A 565 3.58 24.86 19.33
C ALA A 565 4.72 24.83 18.29
N LEU A 566 4.41 24.86 17.00
CA LEU A 566 5.40 24.93 15.93
C LEU A 566 6.10 26.29 15.92
N LEU A 567 5.33 27.38 16.03
CA LEU A 567 5.87 28.75 16.04
C LEU A 567 6.80 28.97 17.23
N ALA A 568 6.42 28.50 18.42
CA ALA A 568 7.25 28.56 19.62
C ALA A 568 8.55 27.74 19.49
N ALA A 569 8.51 26.62 18.76
CA ALA A 569 9.69 25.79 18.53
C ALA A 569 10.66 26.36 17.48
N LEU A 570 10.21 27.32 16.67
CA LEU A 570 11.03 27.98 15.63
C LEU A 570 11.87 29.14 16.16
N VAL A 571 11.48 29.73 17.30
CA VAL A 571 12.22 30.81 17.99
C VAL A 571 13.49 30.26 18.64
#